data_AF-A0A482TG96-F1
#
_entry.id   AF-A0A482TG96-F1
#
_cell.length_a   1.000
_cell.length_b   1.000
_cell.length_c   1.000
_cell.angle_alpha   90.00
_cell.angle_beta   90.00
_cell.angle_gamma   90.00
#
_symmetry.space_group_name_H-M   'P 1'
#
loop_
_entity.id
_entity.type
_entity.pdbx_description
1 polymer ?
#
loop_
_entity_poly.entity_id
_entity_poly.type
_entity_poly.pdbx_seq_one_letter_code
_entity_poly.pdbx_strand_id
1 'polypeptide(L)'
;MYNAVNENNNGKLQKVAVAAKNWNEENGKPVDSYHMVMMSYKYFQSNDAPSNASTQEHMSKFMRKLPQYVNEETREPVYHERIDKGMSDKDRRKAAKKAYKASEKIEEAERLKKQGKTEEAKEKYREVYGDKFK
;
A
#
# COMPACT_ATOMS: atom_id res chain seq x y z
N MET A 1 -17.14 9.92 -3.69
CA MET A 1 -16.96 8.52 -3.24
C MET A 1 -15.70 8.32 -2.38
N TYR A 2 -14.51 8.73 -2.84
CA TYR A 2 -13.27 8.61 -2.05
C TYR A 2 -13.37 9.26 -0.65
N ASN A 3 -13.82 10.52 -0.57
CA ASN A 3 -13.93 11.24 0.71
C ASN A 3 -14.85 10.52 1.71
N ALA A 4 -16.00 10.03 1.26
CA ALA A 4 -16.93 9.29 2.12
C ALA A 4 -16.29 8.00 2.68
N VAL A 5 -15.55 7.23 1.87
CA VAL A 5 -14.84 6.04 2.36
C VAL A 5 -13.72 6.43 3.33
N ASN A 6 -13.02 7.54 3.08
CA ASN A 6 -12.00 8.04 3.98
C ASN A 6 -12.60 8.47 5.34
N GLU A 7 -13.71 9.19 5.33
CA GLU A 7 -14.45 9.62 6.52
C GLU A 7 -14.96 8.42 7.32
N ASN A 8 -15.59 7.44 6.66
CA ASN A 8 -16.05 6.19 7.29
C ASN A 8 -14.90 5.37 7.92
N ASN A 9 -13.67 5.59 7.48
CA ASN A 9 -12.46 4.96 8.01
C ASN A 9 -11.62 5.93 8.86
N ASN A 10 -12.20 7.00 9.40
CA ASN A 10 -11.53 7.97 10.28
C ASN A 10 -10.23 8.54 9.69
N GLY A 11 -10.21 8.82 8.38
CA GLY A 11 -9.07 9.37 7.68
C GLY A 11 -7.92 8.39 7.41
N LYS A 12 -8.07 7.10 7.78
CA LYS A 12 -7.01 6.09 7.64
C LYS A 12 -6.68 5.80 6.18
N LEU A 13 -7.66 5.90 5.29
CA LEU A 13 -7.47 5.70 3.85
C LEU A 13 -6.45 6.68 3.29
N GLN A 14 -6.62 7.97 3.57
CA GLN A 14 -5.69 9.00 3.12
C GLN A 14 -4.27 8.76 3.66
N LYS A 15 -4.14 8.33 4.91
CA LYS A 15 -2.82 8.02 5.51
C LYS A 15 -2.14 6.85 4.80
N VAL A 16 -2.87 5.77 4.52
CA VAL A 16 -2.36 4.63 3.75
C VAL A 16 -1.98 5.05 2.33
N ALA A 17 -2.82 5.84 1.66
CA ALA A 17 -2.54 6.33 0.31
C ALA A 17 -1.28 7.21 0.27
N VAL A 18 -1.05 8.06 1.27
CA VAL A 18 0.18 8.85 1.39
C VAL A 18 1.40 7.95 1.60
N ALA A 19 1.32 6.97 2.49
CA ALA A 19 2.42 6.03 2.71
C ALA A 19 2.75 5.22 1.44
N ALA A 20 1.72 4.74 0.74
CA ALA A 20 1.84 4.03 -0.51
C ALA A 20 2.51 4.88 -1.61
N LYS A 21 2.14 6.16 -1.70
CA LYS A 21 2.78 7.12 -2.60
C LYS A 21 4.24 7.35 -2.23
N ASN A 22 4.56 7.52 -0.95
CA ASN A 22 5.95 7.72 -0.51
C ASN A 22 6.83 6.51 -0.88
N TRP A 23 6.38 5.29 -0.58
CA TRP A 23 7.06 4.07 -1.02
C TRP A 23 7.28 4.07 -2.54
N ASN A 24 6.25 4.42 -3.30
CA ASN A 24 6.30 4.44 -4.76
C ASN A 24 7.34 5.46 -5.26
N GLU A 25 7.39 6.67 -4.70
CA GLU A 25 8.40 7.69 -5.00
C GLU A 25 9.83 7.20 -4.72
N GLU A 26 10.07 6.67 -3.51
CA GLU A 26 11.39 6.16 -3.09
C GLU A 26 11.87 4.98 -3.95
N ASN A 27 10.93 4.26 -4.56
CA ASN A 27 11.20 3.14 -5.44
C ASN A 27 11.24 3.54 -6.92
N GLY A 28 11.32 4.83 -7.25
CA GLY A 28 11.45 5.35 -8.62
C GLY A 28 10.14 5.30 -9.42
N LYS A 29 9.01 5.55 -8.75
CA LYS A 29 7.65 5.62 -9.31
C LYS A 29 7.30 4.45 -10.26
N PRO A 30 7.38 3.19 -9.82
CA PRO A 30 6.98 2.05 -10.65
C PRO A 30 5.49 2.05 -11.03
N VAL A 31 4.65 2.76 -10.27
CA VAL A 31 3.20 2.87 -10.48
C VAL A 31 2.82 4.35 -10.55
N ASP A 32 1.80 4.70 -11.33
CA ASP A 32 1.28 6.07 -11.31
C ASP A 32 0.73 6.44 -9.92
N SER A 33 0.89 7.70 -9.52
CA SER A 33 0.47 8.17 -8.19
C SER A 33 -1.05 8.05 -7.98
N TYR A 34 -1.85 8.34 -9.01
CA TYR A 34 -3.31 8.17 -8.92
C TYR A 34 -3.69 6.70 -8.87
N HIS A 35 -3.02 5.86 -9.65
CA HIS A 35 -3.19 4.40 -9.61
C HIS A 35 -2.93 3.84 -8.19
N MET A 36 -1.87 4.28 -7.51
CA MET A 36 -1.59 3.90 -6.11
C MET A 36 -2.69 4.31 -5.12
N VAL A 37 -3.26 5.51 -5.30
CA VAL A 37 -4.37 6.01 -4.47
C VAL A 37 -5.61 5.14 -4.69
N MET A 38 -5.87 4.72 -5.93
CA MET A 38 -7.03 3.89 -6.27
C MET A 38 -6.86 2.44 -5.79
N MET A 39 -5.65 1.90 -5.77
CA MET A 39 -5.38 0.62 -5.08
C MET A 39 -5.63 0.75 -3.56
N SER A 40 -5.23 1.86 -2.95
CA SER A 40 -5.49 2.12 -1.53
C SER A 40 -6.98 2.25 -1.25
N TYR A 41 -7.72 2.91 -2.15
CA TYR A 41 -9.17 2.97 -2.09
C TYR A 41 -9.82 1.58 -2.21
N LYS A 42 -9.39 0.77 -3.18
CA LYS A 42 -9.83 -0.63 -3.37
C LYS A 42 -9.62 -1.47 -2.10
N TYR A 43 -8.46 -1.33 -1.45
CA TYR A 43 -8.17 -1.99 -0.18
C TYR A 43 -9.25 -1.69 0.88
N PHE A 44 -9.62 -0.43 1.07
CA PHE A 44 -10.65 -0.01 2.04
C PHE A 44 -12.10 -0.32 1.63
N GLN A 45 -12.35 -0.65 0.36
CA GLN A 45 -13.65 -1.15 -0.08
C GLN A 45 -13.77 -2.68 0.03
N SER A 46 -12.65 -3.38 0.12
CA SER A 46 -12.59 -4.83 0.19
C SER A 46 -12.64 -5.35 1.62
N ASN A 47 -12.83 -6.66 1.78
CA ASN A 47 -12.70 -7.34 3.07
C ASN A 47 -11.25 -7.36 3.62
N ASP A 48 -10.27 -6.80 2.89
CA ASP A 48 -8.87 -6.72 3.33
C ASP A 48 -8.63 -5.65 4.41
N ALA A 49 -9.59 -4.75 4.65
CA ALA A 49 -9.48 -3.64 5.62
C ALA A 49 -10.39 -3.83 6.85
N PRO A 50 -9.94 -4.55 7.91
CA PRO A 50 -10.71 -4.67 9.15
C PRO A 50 -10.93 -3.32 9.83
N SER A 51 -12.17 -3.04 10.24
CA SER A 51 -12.58 -1.76 10.82
C SER A 51 -11.84 -1.39 12.10
N ASN A 52 -11.46 -2.40 12.90
CA ASN A 52 -10.76 -2.23 14.17
C ASN A 52 -9.23 -2.13 14.03
N ALA A 53 -8.67 -2.25 12.83
CA ALA A 53 -7.23 -2.16 12.64
C ALA A 53 -6.72 -0.71 12.83
N SER A 54 -5.55 -0.58 13.42
CA SER A 54 -4.80 0.68 13.50
C SER A 54 -4.33 1.13 12.12
N THR A 55 -3.93 2.40 12.00
CA THR A 55 -3.38 2.93 10.72
C THR A 55 -2.15 2.12 10.28
N GLN A 56 -1.25 1.80 11.22
CA GLN A 56 -0.05 1.01 10.93
C GLN A 56 -0.41 -0.39 10.42
N GLU A 57 -1.38 -1.06 11.03
CA GLU A 57 -1.84 -2.38 10.57
C GLU A 57 -2.44 -2.31 9.17
N HIS A 58 -3.21 -1.27 8.85
CA HIS A 58 -3.70 -1.06 7.49
C HIS A 58 -2.56 -0.83 6.50
N MET A 59 -1.56 -0.03 6.86
CA MET A 59 -0.37 0.17 6.02
C MET A 59 0.34 -1.17 5.75
N SER A 60 0.63 -1.95 6.80
CA SER A 60 1.26 -3.27 6.66
C SER A 60 0.42 -4.23 5.82
N LYS A 61 -0.89 -4.32 6.05
CA LYS A 61 -1.80 -5.18 5.28
C LYS A 61 -1.87 -4.76 3.82
N PHE A 62 -1.97 -3.46 3.56
CA PHE A 62 -1.95 -2.92 2.20
C PHE A 62 -0.64 -3.25 1.48
N MET A 63 0.52 -3.00 2.09
CA MET A 63 1.82 -3.31 1.48
C MET A 63 2.01 -4.80 1.20
N ARG A 64 1.47 -5.68 2.06
CA ARG A 64 1.46 -7.13 1.82
C ARG A 64 0.58 -7.52 0.62
N LYS A 65 -0.50 -6.77 0.37
CA LYS A 65 -1.41 -6.99 -0.77
C LYS A 65 -1.00 -6.24 -2.04
N LEU A 66 -0.10 -5.26 -1.93
CA LEU A 66 0.33 -4.45 -3.06
C LEU A 66 0.83 -5.25 -4.28
N PRO A 67 1.59 -6.36 -4.14
CA PRO A 67 1.98 -7.17 -5.30
C PRO A 67 0.79 -7.74 -6.07
N GLN A 68 -0.26 -8.14 -5.34
CA GLN A 68 -1.52 -8.59 -5.92
C GLN A 68 -2.23 -7.43 -6.62
N TYR A 69 -2.41 -6.29 -5.95
CA TYR A 69 -3.11 -5.14 -6.51
C TYR A 69 -2.43 -4.53 -7.75
N VAL A 70 -1.10 -4.56 -7.85
CA VAL A 70 -0.37 -4.14 -9.06
C VAL A 70 -0.71 -5.02 -10.26
N ASN A 71 -0.95 -6.32 -10.04
CA ASN A 71 -1.30 -7.26 -11.09
C ASN A 71 -2.80 -7.27 -11.43
N GLU A 72 -3.62 -6.71 -10.57
CA GLU A 72 -5.06 -6.64 -10.77
C GLU A 72 -5.48 -5.40 -11.55
N GLU A 73 -6.64 -5.51 -12.20
CA GLU A 73 -7.31 -4.35 -12.77
C GLU A 73 -7.66 -3.34 -11.67
N THR A 74 -7.42 -2.07 -11.96
CA THR A 74 -7.82 -0.96 -11.09
C THR A 74 -8.68 0.01 -11.87
N ARG A 75 -9.86 0.31 -11.31
CA ARG A 75 -10.80 1.27 -11.87
C ARG A 75 -10.96 2.46 -10.94
N GLU A 76 -11.21 3.63 -11.51
CA GLU A 76 -11.62 4.78 -10.70
C GLU A 76 -13.11 4.67 -10.33
N PRO A 77 -13.54 5.26 -9.20
CA PRO A 77 -14.85 4.99 -8.65
C PRO A 77 -16.01 5.78 -9.27
N VAL A 78 -15.76 6.83 -10.04
CA VAL A 78 -16.80 7.75 -10.54
C VAL A 78 -17.34 7.30 -11.89
N TYR A 79 -16.47 7.03 -12.86
CA TYR A 79 -16.82 6.65 -14.23
C TYR A 79 -16.51 5.18 -14.55
N HIS A 80 -15.97 4.42 -13.59
CA HIS A 80 -15.48 3.05 -13.73
C HIS A 80 -14.43 2.85 -14.83
N GLU A 81 -13.67 3.90 -15.14
CA GLU A 81 -12.58 3.84 -16.11
C GLU A 81 -11.38 3.07 -15.56
N ARG A 82 -10.78 2.25 -16.41
CA ARG A 82 -9.60 1.46 -16.06
C ARG A 82 -8.33 2.31 -16.13
N ILE A 83 -7.61 2.38 -15.01
CA ILE A 83 -6.48 3.30 -14.79
C ILE A 83 -5.14 2.63 -15.09
N ASP A 84 -5.05 1.30 -14.97
CA ASP A 84 -3.81 0.56 -15.16
C ASP A 84 -3.44 0.33 -16.64
N LYS A 85 -4.23 0.88 -17.58
CA LYS A 85 -3.98 0.77 -19.03
C LYS A 85 -2.65 1.38 -19.47
N GLY A 86 -2.15 2.39 -18.75
CA GLY A 86 -0.88 3.05 -19.06
C GLY A 86 0.35 2.23 -18.67
N MET A 87 0.19 1.12 -17.96
CA MET A 87 1.30 0.29 -17.48
C MET A 87 1.50 -0.92 -18.40
N SER A 88 2.66 -0.97 -19.07
CA SER A 88 3.05 -2.12 -19.88
C SER A 88 3.20 -3.39 -19.02
N ASP A 89 3.07 -4.57 -19.61
CA ASP A 89 3.26 -5.85 -18.89
C ASP A 89 4.66 -5.96 -18.28
N LYS A 90 5.67 -5.40 -18.96
CA LYS A 90 7.05 -5.36 -18.46
C LYS A 90 7.16 -4.48 -17.21
N ASP A 91 6.56 -3.30 -17.23
CA ASP A 91 6.56 -2.38 -16.10
C ASP A 91 5.74 -2.94 -14.94
N ARG A 92 4.61 -3.59 -15.23
CA ARG A 92 3.78 -4.29 -14.24
C ARG A 92 4.57 -5.38 -13.52
N ARG A 93 5.28 -6.24 -14.25
CA ARG A 93 6.15 -7.28 -13.64
C ARG A 93 7.24 -6.65 -12.77
N LYS A 94 7.84 -5.55 -13.22
CA LYS A 94 8.88 -4.83 -12.46
C LYS A 94 8.30 -4.21 -11.18
N ALA A 95 7.14 -3.56 -11.28
CA ALA A 95 6.42 -2.97 -10.17
C ALA A 95 6.00 -4.04 -9.15
N ALA A 96 5.42 -5.15 -9.60
CA ALA A 96 5.04 -6.27 -8.76
C ALA A 96 6.25 -6.88 -8.04
N LYS A 97 7.40 -7.03 -8.71
CA LYS A 97 8.64 -7.52 -8.07
C LYS A 97 9.14 -6.57 -6.98
N LYS A 98 9.04 -5.24 -7.17
CA LYS A 98 9.39 -4.26 -6.14
C LYS A 98 8.42 -4.32 -4.96
N ALA A 99 7.12 -4.37 -5.25
CA ALA A 99 6.08 -4.52 -4.23
C ALA A 99 6.28 -5.81 -3.43
N TYR A 100 6.66 -6.92 -4.09
CA TYR A 100 6.91 -8.20 -3.45
C TYR A 100 8.05 -8.10 -2.43
N LYS A 101 9.19 -7.51 -2.81
CA LYS A 101 10.29 -7.24 -1.86
C LYS A 101 9.86 -6.38 -0.67
N ALA A 102 9.02 -5.38 -0.91
CA ALA A 102 8.48 -4.56 0.17
C ALA A 102 7.57 -5.39 1.09
N SER A 103 6.74 -6.27 0.53
CA SER A 103 5.87 -7.16 1.31
C SER A 103 6.67 -8.11 2.22
N GLU A 104 7.78 -8.65 1.73
CA GLU A 104 8.66 -9.53 2.52
C GLU A 104 9.27 -8.79 3.72
N LYS A 105 9.72 -7.54 3.52
CA LYS A 105 10.25 -6.71 4.61
C LYS A 105 9.18 -6.35 5.64
N ILE A 106 7.95 -6.07 5.21
CA ILE A 106 6.84 -5.83 6.13
C ILE A 106 6.52 -7.09 6.94
N GLU A 107 6.51 -8.26 6.31
CA GLU A 107 6.27 -9.52 7.00
C GLU A 107 7.37 -9.83 8.03
N GLU A 108 8.62 -9.57 7.67
CA GLU A 108 9.75 -9.65 8.60
C GLU A 108 9.60 -8.67 9.78
N ALA A 109 9.24 -7.41 9.51
CA ALA A 109 9.01 -6.40 10.54
C ALA A 109 7.93 -6.84 11.54
N GLU A 110 6.80 -7.34 11.05
CA GLU A 110 5.71 -7.84 11.90
C GLU A 110 6.14 -9.06 12.73
N ARG A 111 6.97 -9.96 12.16
CA ARG A 111 7.53 -11.10 12.89
C ARG A 111 8.46 -10.64 14.02
N LEU A 112 9.36 -9.69 13.75
CA LEU A 112 10.28 -9.13 14.74
C LEU A 112 9.52 -8.43 15.87
N LYS A 113 8.50 -7.65 15.52
CA LYS A 113 7.62 -6.99 16.50
C LYS A 113 6.94 -8.00 17.43
N LYS A 114 6.43 -9.11 16.90
CA LYS A 114 5.84 -10.20 17.70
C LYS A 114 6.83 -10.89 18.63
N GLN A 115 8.12 -10.90 18.28
CA GLN A 115 9.20 -11.43 19.10
C GLN A 115 9.71 -10.42 20.16
N GLY A 116 9.08 -9.24 20.29
CA GLY A 116 9.51 -8.18 21.19
C GLY A 116 10.71 -7.38 20.67
N LYS A 117 11.18 -7.65 19.45
CA LYS A 117 12.34 -7.00 18.84
C LYS A 117 11.96 -5.69 18.15
N THR A 118 11.53 -4.73 18.95
CA THR A 118 10.88 -3.50 18.47
C THR A 118 11.79 -2.64 17.59
N GLU A 119 13.07 -2.47 17.94
CA GLU A 119 13.98 -1.63 17.16
C GLU A 119 14.34 -2.29 15.81
N GLU A 120 14.62 -3.60 15.78
CA GLU A 120 14.84 -4.34 14.52
C GLU A 120 13.58 -4.26 13.62
N ALA A 121 12.38 -4.33 14.19
CA ALA A 121 11.13 -4.17 13.44
C ALA A 121 11.00 -2.76 12.85
N LYS A 122 11.34 -1.71 13.61
CA LYS A 122 11.31 -0.32 13.13
C LYS A 122 12.26 -0.10 11.96
N GLU A 123 13.47 -0.67 12.01
CA GLU A 123 14.43 -0.62 10.91
C GLU A 123 13.83 -1.23 9.63
N LYS A 124 13.19 -2.40 9.74
CA LYS A 124 12.52 -3.04 8.60
C LYS A 124 11.37 -2.23 8.03
N TYR A 125 10.59 -1.54 8.87
CA TYR A 125 9.57 -0.60 8.38
C TYR A 125 10.19 0.62 7.68
N ARG A 126 11.28 1.18 8.20
CA ARG A 126 11.99 2.32 7.56
C ARG A 126 12.56 1.94 6.19
N GLU A 127 13.04 0.72 6.04
CA GLU A 127 13.48 0.21 4.73
C GLU A 127 12.36 0.17 3.66
N VAL A 128 11.09 0.28 4.06
CA VAL A 128 9.92 0.28 3.17
C VAL A 128 9.27 1.65 3.06
N TYR A 129 9.03 2.31 4.19
CA TYR A 129 8.29 3.58 4.24
C TYR A 129 9.19 4.83 4.24
N GLY A 130 10.50 4.62 4.25
CA GLY A 130 11.52 5.67 4.30
C GLY A 130 11.76 6.22 5.70
N ASP A 131 12.71 7.15 5.79
CA ASP A 131 13.17 7.75 7.04
C ASP A 131 12.08 8.56 7.78
N LYS A 132 10.99 8.89 7.08
CA LYS A 132 9.83 9.58 7.67
C LYS A 132 8.99 8.65 8.56
N PHE A 133 9.24 7.35 8.53
CA PHE A 133 8.62 6.39 9.43
C PHE A 133 9.22 6.50 10.84
N LYS A 134 8.42 7.03 11.77
CA LYS A 134 8.78 7.24 13.17
C LYS A 134 8.30 6.12 14.07
#